data_AF-A0A1I7YGB0-F1
#
_entry.id   AF-A0A1I7YGB0-F1
#
_cell.length_a   1.000
_cell.length_b   1.000
_cell.length_c   1.000
_cell.angle_alpha   90.00
_cell.angle_beta   90.00
_cell.angle_gamma   90.00
#
_symmetry.space_group_name_H-M   'P 1'
#
loop_
_entity.id
_entity.type
_entity.pdbx_description
1 polymer ?
#
loop_
_entity_poly.entity_id
_entity_poly.type
_entity_poly.pdbx_seq_one_letter_code
_entity_poly.pdbx_strand_id
1 'polypeptide(L)'
;MAQKIALFSLVATLAVFSAEELLVEQKIEVCEQTTQWEFLEEAETIDKRVVAVVQREGQSQPFYIVRCARGSEGLPCTGVPSRSRCETRYNLVPALVESADSEFGMEWAMIRIPGQCVCTRLINITIAV
;
A
#
# COMPACT_ATOMS: atom_id res chain seq x y z
N MET A 1 -49.43 -51.12 -3.35
CA MET A 1 -47.97 -50.98 -3.53
C MET A 1 -47.54 -49.68 -4.24
N ALA A 2 -48.36 -48.61 -4.24
CA ALA A 2 -48.02 -47.35 -4.92
C ALA A 2 -47.61 -46.20 -3.97
N GLN A 3 -47.77 -46.36 -2.64
CA GLN A 3 -47.56 -45.30 -1.66
C GLN A 3 -46.13 -45.16 -1.12
N LYS A 4 -45.22 -46.08 -1.42
CA LYS A 4 -43.83 -46.03 -0.91
C LYS A 4 -42.84 -45.33 -1.84
N ILE A 5 -43.21 -45.07 -3.10
CA ILE A 5 -42.29 -44.51 -4.11
C ILE A 5 -42.31 -42.97 -4.09
N ALA A 6 -43.40 -42.36 -3.64
CA ALA A 6 -43.52 -40.89 -3.59
C ALA A 6 -42.64 -40.24 -2.50
N LEU A 7 -42.30 -40.96 -1.42
CA LEU A 7 -41.47 -40.40 -0.34
C LEU A 7 -39.97 -40.31 -0.70
N PHE A 8 -39.48 -41.15 -1.63
CA PHE A 8 -38.07 -41.13 -2.02
C PHE A 8 -37.74 -40.03 -3.03
N SER A 9 -38.72 -39.51 -3.77
CA SER A 9 -38.51 -38.35 -4.65
C SER A 9 -38.54 -37.00 -3.91
N LEU A 10 -39.11 -36.94 -2.71
CA LEU A 10 -39.18 -35.69 -1.94
C LEU A 10 -37.89 -35.37 -1.16
N VAL A 11 -37.07 -36.39 -0.88
CA VAL A 11 -35.78 -36.22 -0.18
C VAL A 11 -34.64 -35.93 -1.17
N ALA A 12 -34.76 -36.37 -2.43
CA ALA A 12 -33.74 -36.15 -3.45
C ALA A 12 -33.71 -34.71 -4.00
N THR A 13 -34.78 -33.92 -3.83
CA THR A 13 -34.85 -32.53 -4.31
C THR A 13 -34.45 -31.48 -3.27
N LEU A 14 -34.36 -31.85 -1.99
CA LEU A 14 -33.83 -30.97 -0.93
C LEU A 14 -32.30 -31.00 -0.81
N ALA A 15 -31.65 -31.91 -1.54
CA ALA A 15 -30.21 -31.90 -1.76
C ALA A 15 -29.82 -31.16 -3.04
N VAL A 16 -30.66 -30.23 -3.53
CA VAL A 16 -30.15 -29.09 -4.29
C VAL A 16 -29.37 -28.28 -3.27
N PHE A 17 -28.10 -28.67 -3.14
CA PHE A 17 -27.06 -27.99 -2.40
C PHE A 17 -27.27 -26.50 -2.59
N SER A 18 -27.72 -25.85 -1.52
CA SER A 18 -27.48 -24.44 -1.30
C SER A 18 -25.97 -24.30 -1.28
N ALA A 19 -25.38 -24.18 -2.47
CA ALA A 19 -24.07 -23.58 -2.63
C ALA A 19 -24.27 -22.11 -2.27
N GLU A 20 -24.38 -21.85 -0.97
CA GLU A 20 -24.00 -20.54 -0.45
C GLU A 20 -22.56 -20.38 -0.90
N GLU A 21 -22.36 -19.58 -1.95
CA GLU A 21 -21.02 -19.12 -2.32
C GLU A 21 -20.48 -18.42 -1.09
N LEU A 22 -19.64 -19.16 -0.35
CA LEU A 22 -18.93 -18.65 0.80
C LEU A 22 -17.88 -17.71 0.20
N LEU A 23 -18.28 -16.45 0.02
CA LEU A 23 -17.39 -15.36 -0.36
C LEU A 23 -16.40 -15.18 0.79
N VAL A 24 -15.33 -15.96 0.76
CA VAL A 24 -14.17 -15.76 1.63
C VAL A 24 -13.43 -14.55 1.08
N GLU A 25 -13.35 -13.48 1.88
CA GLU A 25 -12.50 -12.34 1.56
C GLU A 25 -11.03 -12.80 1.55
N GLN A 26 -10.48 -13.01 0.36
CA GLN A 26 -9.06 -13.26 0.18
C GLN A 26 -8.37 -11.95 -0.19
N LYS A 27 -7.70 -11.32 0.79
CA LYS A 27 -6.84 -10.17 0.52
C LYS A 27 -5.57 -10.65 -0.18
N ILE A 28 -5.43 -10.34 -1.46
CA ILE A 28 -4.22 -10.62 -2.24
C ILE A 28 -3.35 -9.37 -2.25
N GLU A 29 -2.12 -9.47 -1.76
CA GLU A 29 -1.14 -8.40 -1.92
C GLU A 29 -0.58 -8.42 -3.34
N VAL A 30 -0.99 -7.40 -4.11
CA VAL A 30 -0.57 -7.22 -5.50
C VAL A 30 0.92 -6.87 -5.61
N CYS A 31 1.43 -6.15 -4.61
CA CYS A 31 2.84 -5.84 -4.42
C CYS A 31 3.16 -6.06 -2.94
N GLU A 32 4.19 -6.87 -2.66
CA GLU A 32 4.61 -7.12 -1.29
C GLU A 32 5.24 -5.86 -0.70
N GLN A 33 4.93 -5.54 0.55
CA GLN A 33 5.38 -4.32 1.21
C GLN A 33 5.96 -4.59 2.59
N THR A 34 6.85 -3.69 3.02
CA THR A 34 7.43 -3.68 4.37
C THR A 34 7.00 -2.40 5.09
N THR A 35 6.68 -2.53 6.38
CA THR A 35 6.26 -1.40 7.22
C THR A 35 7.07 -1.35 8.50
N GLN A 36 7.59 -0.18 8.88
CA GLN A 36 8.32 0.00 10.13
C GLN A 36 8.32 1.47 10.59
N TRP A 37 8.58 1.69 11.87
CA TRP A 37 8.85 3.02 12.41
C TRP A 37 10.33 3.36 12.24
N GLU A 38 10.62 4.54 11.70
CA GLU A 38 11.99 5.03 11.50
C GLU A 38 12.19 6.42 12.09
N PHE A 39 13.38 6.66 12.61
CA PHE A 39 13.87 7.98 12.95
C PHE A 39 14.71 8.45 11.77
N LEU A 40 14.25 9.49 11.08
CA LEU A 40 14.94 10.06 9.93
C LEU A 40 15.84 11.19 10.43
N GLU A 41 17.11 11.18 10.05
CA GLU A 41 18.06 12.28 10.32
C GLU A 41 17.99 13.35 9.22
N GLU A 42 17.70 12.94 7.99
CA GLU A 42 17.56 13.82 6.83
C GLU A 42 16.33 13.40 6.01
N ALA A 43 15.71 14.37 5.35
CA ALA A 43 14.63 14.11 4.41
C ALA A 43 14.60 15.15 3.28
N GLU A 44 13.96 14.80 2.17
CA GLU A 44 13.73 15.72 1.07
C GLU A 44 12.38 16.44 1.25
N THR A 45 12.33 17.75 1.06
CA THR A 45 11.10 18.54 1.09
C THR A 45 10.36 18.53 -0.26
N ILE A 46 9.15 19.12 -0.33
CA ILE A 46 8.38 19.21 -1.58
C ILE A 46 9.11 19.93 -2.72
N ASP A 47 9.96 20.90 -2.39
CA ASP A 47 10.79 21.68 -3.30
C ASP A 47 12.18 21.05 -3.56
N LYS A 48 12.34 19.77 -3.19
CA LYS A 48 13.55 18.96 -3.41
C LYS A 48 14.80 19.44 -2.67
N ARG A 49 14.64 20.23 -1.60
CA ARG A 49 15.75 20.54 -0.69
C ARG A 49 15.94 19.37 0.27
N VAL A 50 17.19 19.05 0.60
CA VAL A 50 17.50 18.11 1.68
C VAL A 50 17.60 18.92 2.97
N VAL A 51 16.87 18.49 4.00
CA VAL A 51 16.81 19.15 5.30
C VAL A 51 17.11 18.15 6.40
N ALA A 52 17.77 18.62 7.47
CA ALA A 52 18.01 17.82 8.66
C ALA A 52 16.76 17.80 9.54
N VAL A 53 16.27 16.62 9.88
CA VAL A 53 15.10 16.44 10.75
C VAL A 53 15.56 16.44 12.20
N VAL A 54 14.88 17.18 13.06
CA VAL A 54 15.26 17.29 14.47
C VAL A 54 15.08 15.94 15.18
N GLN A 55 16.18 15.37 15.67
CA GLN A 55 16.23 14.14 16.48
C GLN A 55 17.06 14.39 17.76
N ARG A 56 16.42 14.92 18.81
CA ARG A 56 17.08 15.26 20.10
C ARG A 56 16.39 14.56 21.26
N GLU A 57 17.07 14.46 22.41
CA GLU A 57 16.47 13.90 23.62
C GLU A 57 15.20 14.67 24.00
N GLY A 58 14.07 13.96 24.15
CA GLY A 58 12.76 14.56 24.42
C GLY A 58 12.05 15.18 23.20
N GLN A 59 12.65 15.17 22.01
CA GLN A 59 12.09 15.74 20.77
C GLN A 59 12.30 14.83 19.54
N SER A 60 12.42 13.52 19.76
CA SER A 60 12.55 12.55 18.67
C SER A 60 11.26 12.46 17.84
N GLN A 61 11.39 12.38 16.52
CA GLN A 61 10.27 12.32 15.60
C GLN A 61 10.28 10.99 14.84
N PRO A 62 9.47 9.99 15.26
CA PRO A 62 9.34 8.74 14.53
C PRO A 62 8.34 8.89 13.37
N PHE A 63 8.68 8.31 12.22
CA PHE A 63 7.82 8.28 11.04
C PHE A 63 7.42 6.84 10.72
N TYR A 64 6.15 6.64 10.40
CA TYR A 64 5.67 5.33 9.94
C TYR A 64 5.94 5.18 8.46
N ILE A 65 6.91 4.33 8.13
CA ILE A 65 7.41 4.17 6.77
C ILE A 65 6.83 2.91 6.14
N VAL A 66 6.36 3.05 4.90
CA VAL A 66 5.90 1.93 4.07
C VAL A 66 6.66 1.96 2.75
N ARG A 67 7.30 0.84 2.41
CA ARG A 67 8.02 0.64 1.14
C ARG A 67 7.55 -0.64 0.49
N CYS A 68 7.69 -0.77 -0.84
CA CYS A 68 7.65 -2.10 -1.42
C CYS A 68 8.81 -2.94 -0.89
N ALA A 69 8.58 -4.22 -0.68
CA ALA A 69 9.62 -5.16 -0.31
C ALA A 69 10.71 -5.16 -1.40
N ARG A 70 11.98 -5.35 -1.02
CA ARG A 70 13.11 -5.36 -1.97
C ARG A 70 12.92 -6.38 -3.10
N GLY A 71 12.24 -7.50 -2.82
CA GLY A 71 11.92 -8.53 -3.80
C GLY A 71 10.74 -8.19 -4.71
N SER A 72 10.03 -7.09 -4.48
CA SER A 72 8.85 -6.67 -5.25
C SER A 72 9.03 -5.32 -5.96
N GLU A 73 9.79 -4.38 -5.39
CA GLU A 73 10.04 -3.06 -6.01
C GLU A 73 10.59 -3.18 -7.44
N GLY A 74 9.95 -2.51 -8.39
CA GLY A 74 10.31 -2.53 -9.80
C GLY A 74 9.87 -3.79 -10.57
N LEU A 75 9.38 -4.84 -9.89
CA LEU A 75 8.88 -6.05 -10.54
C LEU A 75 7.42 -5.91 -10.99
N PRO A 76 6.97 -6.71 -11.98
CA PRO A 76 5.57 -6.78 -12.37
C PRO A 76 4.67 -7.13 -11.19
N CYS A 77 3.48 -6.52 -11.15
CA CYS A 77 2.56 -6.74 -10.05
C CYS A 77 1.87 -8.10 -10.17
N THR A 78 1.66 -8.78 -9.04
CA THR A 78 1.01 -10.09 -8.98
C THR A 78 -0.43 -9.99 -9.47
N GLY A 79 -0.81 -10.85 -10.42
CA GLY A 79 -2.16 -10.90 -10.96
C GLY A 79 -2.53 -9.75 -11.91
N VAL A 80 -1.58 -8.88 -12.27
CA VAL A 80 -1.79 -7.77 -13.22
C VAL A 80 -1.04 -8.06 -14.53
N PRO A 81 -1.61 -7.73 -15.72
CA PRO A 81 -0.93 -7.94 -17.01
C PRO A 81 0.49 -7.36 -17.06
N SER A 82 1.32 -7.90 -17.96
CA SER A 82 2.79 -7.74 -18.04
C SER A 82 3.35 -6.31 -18.17
N ARG A 83 2.50 -5.31 -18.33
CA ARG A 83 2.88 -3.89 -18.32
C ARG A 83 2.49 -3.24 -17.00
N SER A 84 3.04 -3.77 -15.91
CA SER A 84 2.84 -3.25 -14.58
C SER A 84 4.16 -3.27 -13.81
N ARG A 85 4.27 -2.45 -12.76
CA ARG A 85 5.40 -2.46 -11.84
C ARG A 85 4.96 -2.05 -10.44
N CYS A 86 5.54 -2.67 -9.41
CA CYS A 86 5.43 -2.22 -8.04
C CYS A 86 6.36 -1.03 -7.81
N GLU A 87 5.84 0.03 -7.21
CA GLU A 87 6.59 1.28 -6.99
C GLU A 87 6.27 1.86 -5.61
N THR A 88 7.31 2.21 -4.86
CA THR A 88 7.16 2.94 -3.60
C THR A 88 6.72 4.38 -3.88
N ARG A 89 5.58 4.79 -3.34
CA ARG A 89 5.08 6.16 -3.37
C ARG A 89 5.39 6.87 -2.07
N TYR A 90 5.59 8.18 -2.19
CA TYR A 90 5.97 9.04 -1.09
C TYR A 90 4.76 9.83 -0.62
N ASN A 91 4.60 9.94 0.70
CA ASN A 91 3.68 10.86 1.34
C ASN A 91 4.44 12.12 1.74
N LEU A 92 3.72 13.24 1.78
CA LEU A 92 4.19 14.46 2.40
C LEU A 92 3.68 14.51 3.83
N VAL A 93 4.58 14.66 4.79
CA VAL A 93 4.25 14.76 6.21
C VAL A 93 4.93 15.97 6.83
N PRO A 94 4.31 16.64 7.82
CA PRO A 94 4.98 17.69 8.55
C PRO A 94 6.07 17.10 9.44
N ALA A 95 7.22 17.77 9.50
CA ALA A 95 8.31 17.48 10.42
C ALA A 95 8.96 18.78 10.88
N LEU A 96 9.46 18.80 12.11
CA LEU A 96 10.33 19.85 12.61
C LEU A 96 11.75 19.61 12.07
N VAL A 97 12.29 20.58 11.36
CA VAL A 97 13.60 20.50 10.68
C VAL A 97 14.50 21.64 11.13
N GLU A 98 15.81 21.46 11.00
CA GLU A 98 16.78 22.53 11.26
C GLU A 98 16.74 23.57 10.12
N SER A 99 16.74 24.85 10.48
CA SER A 99 16.69 25.97 9.54
C SER A 99 17.54 27.12 10.04
N ALA A 100 18.51 27.55 9.24
CA ALA A 100 19.36 28.71 9.57
C ALA A 100 18.61 30.04 9.42
N ASP A 101 17.50 30.06 8.68
CA ASP A 101 16.73 31.27 8.38
C ASP A 101 15.68 31.59 9.45
N SER A 102 15.45 30.68 10.40
CA SER A 102 14.47 30.87 11.47
C SER A 102 15.11 31.37 12.77
N GLU A 103 14.38 32.20 13.52
CA GLU A 103 14.85 32.78 14.80
C GLU A 103 15.26 31.71 15.83
N PHE A 104 14.60 30.55 15.80
CA PHE A 104 14.82 29.45 16.73
C PHE A 104 15.73 28.35 16.17
N GLY A 105 16.30 28.53 14.98
CA GLY A 105 17.12 27.53 14.30
C GLY A 105 16.35 26.30 13.81
N MET A 106 15.01 26.33 13.86
CA MET A 106 14.11 25.24 13.49
C MET A 106 12.84 25.78 12.84
N GLU A 107 12.28 25.02 11.90
CA GLU A 107 11.01 25.36 11.27
C GLU A 107 10.19 24.09 10.97
N TRP A 108 8.87 24.26 10.78
CA TRP A 108 8.03 23.18 10.29
C TRP A 108 8.11 23.13 8.76
N ALA A 109 8.47 21.97 8.22
CA ALA A 109 8.51 21.72 6.79
C ALA A 109 7.73 20.45 6.43
N MET A 110 7.24 20.40 5.19
CA MET A 110 6.66 19.20 4.62
C MET A 110 7.77 18.35 4.00
N ILE A 111 8.06 17.20 4.60
CA ILE A 111 9.08 16.26 4.14
C ILE A 111 8.44 15.08 3.41
N ARG A 112 9.18 14.48 2.49
CA ARG A 112 8.81 13.31 1.70
C ARG A 112 9.27 12.05 2.43
N ILE A 113 8.34 11.18 2.79
CA ILE A 113 8.63 9.87 3.37
C ILE A 113 7.99 8.75 2.52
N PRO A 114 8.60 7.57 2.42
CA PRO A 114 7.94 6.42 1.81
C PRO A 114 6.68 6.05 2.58
N GLY A 115 5.54 6.03 1.90
CA GLY A 115 4.25 5.95 2.56
C GLY A 115 3.33 4.86 2.04
N GLN A 116 3.60 4.31 0.84
CA GLN A 116 2.77 3.30 0.20
C GLN A 116 3.59 2.47 -0.79
N CYS A 117 3.24 1.20 -0.97
CA CYS A 117 3.65 0.42 -2.14
C CYS A 117 2.45 0.28 -3.08
N VAL A 118 2.58 0.69 -4.34
CA VAL A 118 1.46 0.65 -5.29
C VAL A 118 1.84 -0.10 -6.56
N CYS A 119 0.84 -0.72 -7.18
CA CYS A 119 0.98 -1.22 -8.54
C CYS A 119 0.69 -0.11 -9.56
N THR A 120 1.66 0.20 -10.42
CA THR A 120 1.51 1.15 -11.52
C THR A 120 1.43 0.40 -12.85
N ARG A 121 0.39 0.67 -13.65
CA ARG A 121 0.23 0.10 -15.00
C ARG A 121 0.76 1.06 -16.07
N LEU A 122 1.53 0.53 -17.02
CA LEU A 122 2.07 1.28 -18.16
C LEU A 122 1.18 1.06 -19.38
N ILE A 123 0.64 2.14 -19.93
CA ILE A 123 -0.21 2.13 -21.13
C ILE A 123 0.52 2.88 -22.23
N ASN A 124 0.63 2.30 -23.43
CA ASN A 124 1.13 3.03 -24.59
C ASN A 124 0.01 3.90 -25.12
N ILE A 125 0.23 5.21 -25.19
CA ILE A 125 -0.68 6.14 -25.85
C ILE A 125 -0.05 6.47 -27.21
N THR A 126 -0.72 6.08 -28.29
CA THR A 126 -0.37 6.56 -29.63
C THR A 126 -1.06 7.92 -29.83
N ILE A 127 -0.29 9.00 -29.77
CA ILE A 127 -0.79 10.33 -30.15
C ILE A 127 -0.69 10.40 -31.68
N ALA A 128 -1.83 10.30 -32.36
CA ALA A 128 -1.91 10.65 -33.77
C ALA A 128 -1.81 12.19 -33.87
N VAL A 129 -0.79 12.67 -34.56
CA VAL A 129 -0.61 14.09 -34.93
C VAL A 129 -1.07 14.28 -36.36
#